data_AF-A0A2D6PAM8-F1
#
_entry.id   AF-A0A2D6PAM8-F1
#
_cell.length_a   1.000
_cell.length_b   1.000
_cell.length_c   1.000
_cell.angle_alpha   90.00
_cell.angle_beta   90.00
_cell.angle_gamma   90.00
#
_symmetry.space_group_name_H-M   'P 1'
#
loop_
_entity.id
_entity.type
_entity.pdbx_description
1 polymer ?
#
loop_
_entity_poly.entity_id
_entity_poly.type
_entity_poly.pdbx_seq_one_letter_code
_entity_poly.pdbx_strand_id
1 'polypeptide(L)' 'MQVQSLGANKTQVDLADGTSVFFSYKTPVAALVPGKGWIRTSTRYSVTTTKHINQWIQAPATEVDQWDIDQLVAF' A
#
# COMPACT_ATOMS: atom_id res chain seq x y z
N MET A 1 4.29 -15.32 -0.61
CA MET A 1 3.34 -14.34 -0.05
C MET A 1 3.38 -14.46 1.46
N GLN A 2 3.66 -13.38 2.17
CA GLN A 2 3.60 -13.30 3.63
C GLN A 2 2.64 -12.18 4.01
N VAL A 3 1.74 -12.44 4.97
CA VAL A 3 0.75 -11.46 5.43
C VAL A 3 1.10 -11.04 6.85
N GLN A 4 1.30 -9.75 7.07
CA GLN A 4 1.66 -9.17 8.35
C GLN A 4 0.55 -8.22 8.81
N SER A 5 0.03 -8.41 10.02
CA SER A 5 -0.87 -7.45 10.64
C SER A 5 -0.07 -6.36 11.34
N LEU A 6 -0.27 -5.10 10.94
CA LEU A 6 0.41 -3.92 11.50
C LEU A 6 -0.47 -3.17 12.52
N GLY A 7 -1.53 -3.82 12.99
CA GLY A 7 -2.54 -3.30 13.91
C GLY A 7 -3.95 -3.32 13.33
N ALA A 8 -4.89 -2.70 14.04
CA ALA A 8 -6.29 -2.65 13.62
C ALA A 8 -6.42 -2.02 12.23
N ASN A 9 -7.04 -2.74 11.30
CA ASN A 9 -7.30 -2.30 9.93
C ASN A 9 -6.05 -1.92 9.13
N LYS A 10 -4.88 -2.49 9.47
CA LYS A 10 -3.63 -2.30 8.75
C LYS A 10 -2.99 -3.65 8.48
N THR A 11 -2.85 -3.98 7.21
CA THR A 11 -2.25 -5.25 6.79
C THR A 11 -1.20 -4.96 5.74
N GLN A 12 -0.03 -5.55 5.88
CA GLN A 12 0.99 -5.56 4.84
C GLN A 12 1.05 -6.96 4.23
N VAL A 13 1.19 -7.02 2.91
CA VAL A 13 1.36 -8.26 2.16
C VAL A 13 2.67 -8.16 1.39
N ASP A 14 3.59 -9.05 1.69
CA ASP A 14 4.85 -9.16 0.98
C ASP A 14 4.75 -10.26 -0.09
N LEU A 15 4.92 -9.87 -1.34
CA LEU A 15 4.96 -10.74 -2.51
C LEU A 15 6.38 -11.29 -2.71
N ALA A 16 6.48 -12.38 -3.47
CA ALA A 16 7.74 -13.10 -3.68
C ALA A 16 8.73 -12.33 -4.58
N ASP A 17 8.24 -11.36 -5.36
CA ASP A 17 9.01 -10.46 -6.21
C ASP A 17 9.70 -9.32 -5.43
N GLY A 18 9.44 -9.21 -4.12
CA GLY A 18 9.91 -8.13 -3.26
C GLY A 18 8.96 -6.93 -3.19
N THR A 19 7.78 -7.02 -3.81
CA THR A 19 6.74 -6.00 -3.69
C THR A 19 6.04 -6.14 -2.34
N SER A 20 5.93 -5.03 -1.59
CA SER A 20 5.12 -4.99 -0.37
C SER A 20 3.88 -4.13 -0.61
N VAL A 21 2.69 -4.70 -0.47
CA VAL A 21 1.41 -3.97 -0.63
C VAL A 21 0.81 -3.70 0.73
N PHE A 22 0.37 -2.47 0.95
CA PHE A 22 -0.27 -2.04 2.18
C PHE A 22 -1.77 -1.86 2.00
N PHE A 23 -2.51 -2.51 2.89
CA PHE A 23 -3.95 -2.49 2.96
C PHE A 23 -4.41 -1.69 4.18
N SER A 24 -5.28 -0.72 3.92
CA SER A 24 -6.08 -0.09 4.95
C SER A 24 -7.48 -0.68 4.89
N TYR A 25 -7.92 -1.30 5.98
CA TYR A 25 -9.06 -2.21 6.00
C TYR A 25 -8.89 -3.35 4.98
N LYS A 26 -9.66 -3.34 3.89
CA LYS A 26 -9.62 -4.34 2.80
C LYS A 26 -9.16 -3.76 1.46
N THR A 27 -8.79 -2.48 1.44
CA THR A 27 -8.43 -1.77 0.20
C THR A 27 -6.91 -1.63 0.13
N PRO A 28 -6.26 -2.02 -0.97
CA PRO A 28 -4.85 -1.72 -1.19
C PRO A 28 -4.70 -0.23 -1.47
N VAL A 29 -3.88 0.48 -0.68
CA VAL A 29 -3.81 1.95 -0.76
C VAL A 29 -2.39 2.48 -0.93
N ALA A 30 -1.38 1.65 -0.72
CA ALA A 30 0.01 1.96 -0.98
C ALA A 30 0.80 0.69 -1.26
N ALA A 31 1.95 0.82 -1.92
CA ALA A 31 2.87 -0.29 -2.11
C ALA A 31 4.32 0.20 -2.16
N LEU A 32 5.25 -0.73 -1.91
CA LEU A 32 6.67 -0.59 -2.16
C LEU A 32 7.00 -1.56 -3.27
N VAL A 33 7.34 -1.04 -4.45
CA VAL A 33 7.64 -1.83 -5.63
C VAL A 33 9.14 -1.75 -5.90
N PRO A 34 9.87 -2.88 -5.97
CA PRO A 34 11.28 -2.91 -6.36
C PRO A 34 11.48 -2.18 -7.71
N GLY A 35 12.37 -1.19 -7.72
CA GLY A 35 12.66 -0.37 -8.92
C GLY A 35 11.78 0.87 -9.12
N LYS A 36 10.55 0.92 -8.57
CA LYS A 36 9.71 2.14 -8.57
C LYS A 36 9.76 2.90 -7.24
N GLY A 37 10.05 2.20 -6.13
CA GLY A 37 10.05 2.78 -4.79
C GLY A 37 8.66 2.78 -4.15
N TRP A 38 8.44 3.74 -3.25
CA TRP A 38 7.17 3.88 -2.54
C TRP A 38 6.13 4.56 -3.43
N ILE A 39 4.96 3.94 -3.53
CA ILE A 39 3.81 4.48 -4.24
C ILE A 39 2.59 4.51 -3.32
N ARG A 40 1.73 5.51 -3.49
CA ARG A 40 0.48 5.66 -2.75
C ARG A 40 -0.64 6.09 -3.68
N THR A 41 -1.87 5.72 -3.33
CA THR A 41 -3.05 6.14 -4.07
C THR A 41 -3.22 7.66 -4.01
N SER A 42 -3.56 8.27 -5.15
CA SER A 42 -4.04 9.65 -5.23
C SER A 42 -5.46 9.79 -4.66
N THR A 43 -6.18 8.68 -4.49
CA THR A 43 -7.58 8.68 -4.03
C THR A 43 -7.68 8.90 -2.51
N ARG A 44 -8.39 9.96 -2.11
CA ARG A 44 -8.63 10.24 -0.70
C ARG A 44 -9.87 9.50 -0.17
N TYR A 45 -9.64 8.32 0.41
CA TYR A 45 -10.71 7.51 1.02
C TYR A 45 -11.25 8.08 2.34
N SER A 46 -10.34 8.37 3.28
CA SER A 46 -10.69 8.91 4.60
C SER A 46 -9.46 9.49 5.28
N VAL A 47 -9.65 10.34 6.31
CA VAL A 47 -8.56 10.87 7.13
C VAL A 47 -7.77 9.74 7.79
N THR A 48 -8.45 8.69 8.26
CA THR A 48 -7.82 7.52 8.89
C THR A 48 -6.95 6.76 7.89
N THR A 49 -7.44 6.56 6.66
CA THR A 49 -6.67 5.90 5.60
C THR A 49 -5.41 6.70 5.25
N THR A 50 -5.52 8.02 5.10
CA THR A 50 -4.36 8.89 4.86
C THR A 50 -3.33 8.78 5.99
N LYS A 51 -3.79 8.72 7.26
CA LYS A 51 -2.90 8.49 8.40
C LYS A 51 -2.23 7.13 8.35
N HIS A 52 -2.95 6.06 8.01
CA HIS A 52 -2.40 4.72 7.86
C HIS A 52 -1.29 4.68 6.80
N ILE A 53 -1.54 5.26 5.63
CA ILE A 53 -0.57 5.38 4.54
C ILE A 53 0.70 6.10 5.03
N ASN A 54 0.54 7.27 5.65
CA ASN A 54 1.67 8.08 6.12
C ASN A 54 2.46 7.41 7.26
N GLN A 55 1.82 6.57 8.07
CA GLN A 55 2.51 5.79 9.11
C GLN A 55 3.32 4.64 8.54
N TRP A 56 2.87 4.07 7.41
CA TRP A 56 3.52 2.93 6.78
C TRP A 56 4.69 3.35 5.88
N ILE A 57 4.52 4.46 5.16
CA ILE A 57 5.52 5.00 4.24
C ILE A 57 6.67 5.65 5.02
N GLN A 58 7.91 5.22 4.75
CA GLN A 58 9.12 5.72 5.44
C GLN A 58 9.97 6.68 4.61
N ALA A 59 9.62 6.90 3.34
CA ALA A 59 10.37 7.72 2.38
C ALA A 59 9.40 8.47 1.44
N PRO A 60 9.86 9.46 0.64
CA PRO A 60 9.00 10.10 -0.34
C PRO A 60 8.31 9.08 -1.24
N ALA A 61 6.99 9.19 -1.36
CA ALA A 61 6.17 8.29 -2.17
C ALA A 61 5.55 9.03 -3.34
N THR A 62 5.51 8.36 -4.48
CA THR A 62 4.86 8.86 -5.69
C THR A 62 3.36 8.60 -5.59
N GLU A 63 2.55 9.63 -5.87
CA GLU A 63 1.12 9.45 -6.02
C GLU A 63 0.80 8.83 -7.39
N VAL A 64 0.03 7.75 -7.37
CA VAL A 64 -0.41 7.01 -8.55
C VAL A 64 -1.92 6.82 -8.49
N ASP A 65 -2.53 6.52 -9.63
CA ASP A 65 -3.95 6.23 -9.66
C ASP A 65 -4.24 4.92 -8.93
N GLN A 66 -5.44 4.82 -8.36
CA GLN A 66 -5.84 3.61 -7.61
C GLN A 66 -5.73 2.35 -8.48
N TRP A 67 -6.02 2.48 -9.77
CA TRP A 67 -5.91 1.40 -10.74
C TRP A 67 -4.50 0.77 -10.75
N ASP A 68 -3.44 1.59 -10.69
CA ASP A 68 -2.06 1.09 -10.70
C ASP A 68 -1.75 0.23 -9.48
N ILE A 69 -2.37 0.53 -8.34
CA ILE A 69 -2.22 -0.22 -7.10
C ILE A 69 -3.06 -1.50 -7.13
N ASP A 70 -4.28 -1.42 -7.67
CA ASP A 70 -5.17 -2.58 -7.81
C ASP A 70 -4.55 -3.65 -8.73
N GLN A 71 -3.83 -3.23 -9.78
CA GLN A 71 -3.11 -4.15 -10.68
C GLN A 71 -2.02 -4.97 -9.97
N LEU A 72 -1.47 -4.49 -8.84
CA LEU A 72 -0.47 -5.24 -8.07
C LEU A 72 -1.06 -6.44 -7.31
N VAL A 73 -2.38 -6.45 -7.15
CA VAL A 73 -3.13 -7.52 -6.47
C VAL A 73 -4.11 -8.24 -7.36
N ALA A 74 -4.22 -7.85 -8.64
CA ALA A 74 -4.95 -8.60 -9.64
C ALA A 74 -4.10 -9.81 -10.06
N PHE A 75 -4.47 -10.99 -9.56
CA PHE A 75 -3.93 -12.29 -9.95
C PHE A 75 -4.91 -13.07 -10.82
#